data_AF-D7DTQ7-F1
#
_entry.id   AF-D7DTQ7-F1
#
_cell.length_a   1.000
_cell.length_b   1.000
_cell.length_c   1.000
_cell.angle_alpha   90.00
_cell.angle_beta   90.00
_cell.angle_gamma   90.00
#
_symmetry.space_group_name_H-M   'P 1'
#
loop_
_entity.id
_entity.type
_entity.pdbx_description
1 polymer ?
#
loop_
_entity_poly.entity_id
_entity_poly.type
_entity_poly.pdbx_seq_one_letter_code
_entity_poly.pdbx_strand_id
1 'polypeptide(L)'
;MIPKGTVKRIMKENTDMYVSTESVVALVDILQEMIITTTRIAEENAAKDKRKTIKARDIEECDAERLKEKILQVSERTEKVNMLANEILHVIASELERY
;
A
#
# COMPACT_ATOMS: atom_id res chain seq x y z
N MET A 1 -16.03 -10.89 -0.35
CA MET A 1 -16.43 -9.48 -0.53
C MET A 1 -16.32 -8.77 0.81
N ILE A 2 -15.57 -7.67 0.90
CA ILE A 2 -15.43 -6.90 2.15
C ILE A 2 -16.80 -6.27 2.50
N PRO A 3 -17.34 -6.46 3.73
CA PRO A 3 -18.62 -5.90 4.11
C PRO A 3 -18.60 -4.37 4.14
N LYS A 4 -19.42 -3.72 3.29
CA LYS A 4 -19.52 -2.26 3.19
C LYS A 4 -19.86 -1.60 4.54
N GLY A 5 -20.72 -2.22 5.35
CA GLY A 5 -21.09 -1.70 6.68
C GLY A 5 -19.91 -1.62 7.65
N THR A 6 -19.01 -2.61 7.63
CA THR A 6 -17.79 -2.60 8.44
C THR A 6 -16.86 -1.48 8.01
N VAL A 7 -16.65 -1.33 6.70
CA VAL A 7 -15.81 -0.24 6.16
C VAL A 7 -16.39 1.12 6.51
N LYS A 8 -17.69 1.34 6.33
CA LYS A 8 -18.36 2.60 6.68
C LYS A 8 -18.21 2.96 8.17
N ARG A 9 -18.31 1.97 9.06
CA ARG A 9 -18.12 2.17 10.50
C ARG A 9 -16.69 2.62 10.82
N ILE A 10 -15.68 1.94 10.28
CA ILE A 10 -14.27 2.33 10.46
C ILE A 10 -14.03 3.74 9.90
N MET A 11 -14.57 4.06 8.72
CA MET A 11 -14.48 5.41 8.17
C MET A 11 -15.08 6.45 9.13
N LYS A 12 -16.26 6.18 9.70
CA LYS A 12 -16.94 7.07 10.64
C LYS A 12 -16.25 7.21 11.99
N GLU A 13 -15.53 6.21 12.44
CA GLU A 13 -14.69 6.29 13.64
C GLU A 13 -13.47 7.21 13.44
N ASN A 14 -13.10 7.51 12.19
CA ASN A 14 -11.93 8.30 11.83
C ASN A 14 -12.28 9.65 11.15
N THR A 15 -13.55 10.05 11.15
CA THR A 15 -13.97 11.35 10.61
C THR A 15 -15.28 11.85 11.21
N ASP A 16 -15.35 13.16 11.46
CA ASP A 16 -16.59 13.82 11.86
C ASP A 16 -17.55 14.03 10.68
N MET A 17 -17.09 13.88 9.43
CA MET A 17 -17.90 14.08 8.23
C MET A 17 -18.90 12.95 7.98
N TYR A 18 -19.99 13.22 7.26
CA TYR A 18 -20.85 12.16 6.73
C TYR A 18 -20.12 11.39 5.63
N VAL A 19 -20.34 10.08 5.60
CA VAL A 19 -19.74 9.18 4.61
C VAL A 19 -20.84 8.67 3.68
N SER A 20 -20.74 9.02 2.40
CA SER A 20 -21.69 8.58 1.37
C SER A 20 -21.50 7.10 1.04
N THR A 21 -22.51 6.49 0.41
CA THR A 21 -22.45 5.08 0.01
C THR A 21 -21.40 4.88 -1.09
N GLU A 22 -21.29 5.83 -2.02
CA GLU A 22 -20.35 5.83 -3.14
C GLU A 22 -18.91 5.84 -2.65
N SER A 23 -18.59 6.66 -1.63
CA SER A 23 -17.25 6.68 -1.02
C SER A 23 -16.90 5.34 -0.36
N VAL A 24 -17.86 4.67 0.27
CA VAL A 24 -17.64 3.33 0.85
C VAL A 24 -17.37 2.31 -0.25
N VAL A 25 -18.10 2.37 -1.38
CA VAL A 25 -17.87 1.48 -2.52
C VAL A 25 -16.47 1.68 -3.08
N ALA A 26 -16.08 2.93 -3.35
CA ALA A 26 -14.76 3.25 -3.87
C ALA A 26 -13.64 2.73 -2.95
N LEU A 27 -13.76 2.91 -1.63
CA LEU A 27 -12.77 2.40 -0.69
C LEU A 27 -12.75 0.87 -0.64
N VAL A 28 -13.92 0.22 -0.70
CA VAL A 28 -14.00 -1.25 -0.77
C VAL A 28 -13.29 -1.79 -2.01
N ASP A 29 -13.43 -1.13 -3.16
CA ASP A 29 -12.78 -1.54 -4.40
C ASP A 29 -11.25 -1.43 -4.29
N ILE A 30 -10.76 -0.30 -3.74
CA ILE A 30 -9.32 -0.11 -3.46
C ILE A 30 -8.79 -1.19 -2.51
N LEU A 31 -9.51 -1.48 -1.42
CA LEU A 31 -9.10 -2.50 -0.45
C LEU A 31 -9.07 -3.90 -1.06
N GLN A 32 -10.02 -4.23 -1.95
CA GLN A 32 -10.02 -5.50 -2.67
C GLN A 32 -8.82 -5.62 -3.60
N GLU A 33 -8.53 -4.58 -4.38
CA GLU A 33 -7.37 -4.55 -5.27
C GLU A 33 -6.05 -4.71 -4.49
N MET A 34 -5.94 -4.05 -3.33
CA MET A 34 -4.80 -4.21 -2.44
C MET A 34 -4.65 -5.65 -1.95
N ILE A 35 -5.72 -6.28 -1.48
CA ILE A 35 -5.69 -7.69 -1.04
C ILE A 35 -5.24 -8.61 -2.19
N ILE A 36 -5.81 -8.44 -3.39
CA ILE A 36 -5.48 -9.27 -4.56
C ILE A 36 -3.99 -9.14 -4.89
N THR A 37 -3.50 -7.90 -5.00
CA THR A 37 -2.11 -7.62 -5.38
C THR A 37 -1.13 -8.14 -4.34
N THR A 38 -1.37 -7.84 -3.06
CA THR A 38 -0.51 -8.29 -1.96
C THR A 38 -0.51 -9.81 -1.85
N THR A 39 -1.65 -10.48 -2.06
CA THR A 39 -1.73 -11.95 -2.03
C THR A 39 -0.90 -12.58 -3.15
N ARG A 40 -0.95 -12.02 -4.37
CA ARG A 40 -0.15 -12.52 -5.50
C ARG A 40 1.35 -12.44 -5.22
N ILE A 41 1.83 -11.30 -4.73
CA ILE A 41 3.26 -11.11 -4.42
C ILE A 41 3.68 -12.03 -3.27
N ALA A 42 2.85 -12.16 -2.23
CA ALA A 42 3.13 -13.05 -1.10
C ALA A 42 3.17 -14.53 -1.51
N GLU A 43 2.33 -14.93 -2.47
CA GLU A 43 2.38 -16.25 -3.08
C GLU A 43 3.70 -16.48 -3.83
N GLU A 44 4.17 -15.51 -4.62
CA GLU A 44 5.47 -15.58 -5.31
C GLU A 44 6.63 -15.71 -4.32
N ASN A 45 6.59 -14.97 -3.21
CA ASN A 45 7.59 -15.08 -2.14
C ASN A 45 7.55 -16.46 -1.46
N ALA A 46 6.36 -17.00 -1.18
CA ALA A 46 6.22 -18.35 -0.68
C ALA A 46 6.72 -19.41 -1.66
N ALA A 47 6.48 -19.22 -2.96
CA ALA A 47 6.90 -20.13 -4.01
C ALA A 47 8.43 -20.16 -4.21
N LYS A 48 9.14 -19.02 -4.06
CA LYS A 48 10.62 -18.96 -4.06
C LYS A 48 11.22 -19.90 -3.01
N ASP A 49 10.55 -20.02 -1.86
CA ASP A 49 10.91 -20.94 -0.77
C ASP A 49 10.35 -22.36 -0.92
N LYS A 50 9.72 -22.69 -2.06
CA LYS A 50 9.02 -23.97 -2.34
C LYS A 50 7.90 -24.28 -1.33
N ARG A 51 7.32 -23.26 -0.70
CA ARG A 51 6.20 -23.41 0.24
C ARG A 51 4.87 -23.35 -0.49
N LYS A 52 3.87 -24.02 0.08
CA LYS A 52 2.46 -23.98 -0.38
C LYS A 52 1.54 -23.18 0.56
N THR A 53 2.13 -22.49 1.53
CA THR A 53 1.40 -21.71 2.54
C THR A 53 2.08 -20.37 2.70
N ILE A 54 1.30 -19.31 2.48
CA ILE A 54 1.68 -17.91 2.73
C ILE A 54 1.75 -17.70 4.25
N LYS A 55 2.83 -17.09 4.72
CA LYS A 55 3.06 -16.72 6.12
C LYS A 55 3.08 -15.20 6.25
N ALA A 56 2.96 -14.69 7.48
CA ALA A 56 2.99 -13.25 7.76
C ALA A 56 4.20 -12.55 7.13
N ARG A 57 5.39 -13.17 7.22
CA ARG A 57 6.62 -12.65 6.59
C ARG A 57 6.49 -12.38 5.09
N ASP A 58 5.73 -13.20 4.37
CA ASP A 58 5.57 -13.05 2.92
C ASP A 58 4.74 -11.80 2.58
N ILE A 59 3.81 -11.43 3.48
CA ILE A 59 2.99 -10.21 3.40
C ILE A 59 3.82 -8.98 3.81
N GLU A 60 4.63 -9.09 4.86
CA GLU A 60 5.52 -8.03 5.33
C GLU A 60 6.57 -7.66 4.27
N GLU A 61 7.11 -8.66 3.57
CA GLU A 61 8.04 -8.45 2.45
C GLU A 61 7.38 -7.78 1.24
N CYS A 62 6.06 -7.85 1.09
CA CYS A 62 5.34 -7.19 -0.01
C CYS A 62 5.42 -5.66 0.08
N ASP A 63 5.47 -5.06 1.27
CA ASP A 63 5.45 -3.60 1.40
C ASP A 63 6.74 -2.96 0.87
N ALA A 64 7.89 -3.61 1.10
CA ALA A 64 9.17 -3.19 0.54
C ALA A 64 9.18 -3.32 -0.99
N GLU A 65 8.68 -4.43 -1.53
CA GLU A 65 8.63 -4.64 -2.98
C GLU A 65 7.61 -3.71 -3.65
N ARG A 66 6.45 -3.47 -3.01
CA ARG A 66 5.42 -2.54 -3.49
C ARG A 66 5.90 -1.09 -3.50
N LEU A 67 6.65 -0.67 -2.46
CA LEU A 67 7.28 0.65 -2.41
C LEU A 67 8.32 0.79 -3.54
N LYS A 68 9.14 -0.23 -3.75
CA LYS A 68 10.15 -0.27 -4.81
C LYS A 68 9.53 -0.22 -6.21
N GLU A 69 8.46 -0.97 -6.48
CA GLU A 69 7.73 -0.91 -7.75
C GLU A 69 7.12 0.48 -7.99
N LYS A 70 6.54 1.11 -6.97
CA LYS A 70 6.03 2.48 -7.07
C LYS A 70 7.14 3.50 -7.35
N ILE A 71 8.29 3.36 -6.69
CA ILE A 71 9.47 4.21 -6.95
C ILE A 71 9.92 4.05 -8.41
N LEU A 72 9.99 2.82 -8.91
CA LEU A 72 10.38 2.54 -10.29
C LEU A 72 9.37 3.15 -11.28
N GLN A 73 8.07 2.91 -11.09
CA GLN A 73 7.02 3.48 -11.95
C GLN A 73 7.00 5.02 -11.94
N VAL A 74 7.26 5.64 -10.79
CA VAL A 74 7.37 7.11 -10.70
C VAL A 74 8.66 7.57 -11.38
N SER A 75 9.77 6.87 -11.22
CA SER A 75 11.05 7.21 -11.85
C SER A 75 11.00 7.11 -13.38
N GLU A 76 10.33 6.09 -13.91
CA GLU A 76 10.15 5.89 -15.36
C GLU A 76 9.23 6.94 -15.98
N ARG A 77 8.32 7.53 -15.19
CA ARG A 77 7.44 8.62 -15.64
C ARG A 77 8.09 10.00 -15.62
N THR A 78 9.28 10.15 -15.03
CA THR A 78 9.82 11.46 -14.68
C THR A 78 11.24 11.67 -15.20
N GLU A 79 11.38 12.20 -16.43
CA GLU A 79 12.65 12.73 -16.99
C GLU A 79 13.23 13.95 -16.21
N LYS A 80 12.80 14.24 -14.98
CA LYS A 80 13.19 15.44 -14.17
C LYS A 80 13.69 15.07 -12.77
N VAL A 81 14.72 14.24 -12.73
CA VAL A 81 15.33 13.59 -11.54
C VAL A 81 15.78 14.55 -10.42
N ASN A 82 16.11 15.82 -10.71
CA ASN A 82 16.74 16.70 -9.70
C ASN A 82 15.80 17.28 -8.62
N MET A 83 14.51 17.45 -8.88
CA MET A 83 13.60 18.05 -7.88
C MET A 83 13.10 17.02 -6.86
N LEU A 84 12.79 15.81 -7.33
CA LEU A 84 12.33 14.70 -6.48
C LEU A 84 13.42 14.15 -5.57
N ALA A 85 14.68 14.14 -6.00
CA ALA A 85 15.79 13.72 -5.16
C ALA A 85 15.91 14.58 -3.89
N ASN A 86 15.67 15.89 -3.99
CA ASN A 86 15.70 16.80 -2.84
C ASN A 86 14.52 16.57 -1.89
N GLU A 87 13.31 16.32 -2.42
CA GLU A 87 12.15 16.01 -1.58
C GLU A 87 12.31 14.67 -0.85
N ILE A 88 12.83 13.65 -1.52
CA ILE A 88 13.11 12.34 -0.90
C ILE A 88 14.19 12.45 0.19
N LEU A 89 15.28 13.18 -0.07
CA LEU A 89 16.30 13.46 0.94
C LEU A 89 15.73 14.22 2.14
N HIS A 90 14.79 15.14 1.91
CA HIS A 90 14.16 15.91 2.96
C HIS A 90 13.24 15.07 3.85
N VAL A 91 12.52 14.11 3.27
CA VAL A 91 11.70 13.14 4.00
C VAL A 91 12.59 12.18 4.79
N ILE A 92 13.66 11.64 4.19
CA ILE A 92 14.60 10.77 4.88
C ILE A 92 15.28 11.49 6.05
N ALA A 93 15.71 12.74 5.87
CA ALA A 93 16.29 13.54 6.95
C ALA A 93 15.31 13.78 8.11
N SER A 94 14.06 14.10 7.80
CA SER A 94 13.02 14.31 8.82
C SER A 94 12.68 13.05 9.62
N GLU A 95 12.83 11.86 9.03
CA GLU A 95 12.60 10.59 9.72
C GLU A 95 13.82 10.16 10.55
N LEU A 96 15.02 10.60 10.18
CA LEU A 96 16.26 10.32 10.93
C LEU A 96 16.46 11.23 12.16
N GLU A 97 15.99 12.49 12.13
CA GLU A 97 16.04 13.40 13.30
C GLU A 97 15.04 13.02 14.41
N ARG A 98 14.12 12.09 14.13
CA ARG A 98 13.14 11.57 15.11
C ARG A 98 13.68 10.43 15.97
N TYR A 99 14.93 10.01 15.77
CA TYR A 99 15.68 9.05 16.59
C TYR A 99 16.87 9.75 17.29
#